data_AF-A0A0K1W334-F1
#
_entry.id   AF-A0A0K1W334-F1
#
_cell.length_a   1.000
_cell.length_b   1.000
_cell.length_c   1.000
_cell.angle_alpha   90.00
_cell.angle_beta   90.00
_cell.angle_gamma   90.00
#
_symmetry.space_group_name_H-M   'P 1'
#
loop_
_entity.id
_entity.type
_entity.pdbx_description
1 polymer ?
#
loop_
_entity_poly.entity_id
_entity_poly.type
_entity_poly.pdbx_seq_one_letter_code
_entity_poly.pdbx_strand_id
1 'polypeptide(L)'
;MKKIVIQKITLKNSYFFYTKNPKVKLLFKKNTETFKEIDNLKKKKIIDELNRFFDLFVDFRIVTIFFSNSQNKNICFYKSNSFLNKNTKIVFVNFIKYYFFRIEKAYINVELSNIYKTHKNGINFSIPILKEIVRKVLISKTEAELQPHTKKYRKKINEFVMKYKNIKIKSNGPFGERKIKLVYKPDK
;
A
#
# COMPACT_ATOMS: atom_id res chain seq x y z
N MET A 1 -5.71 -34.83 8.22
CA MET A 1 -5.04 -33.51 8.04
C MET A 1 -6.00 -32.54 7.36
N LYS A 2 -6.35 -31.41 7.99
CA LYS A 2 -7.22 -30.39 7.36
C LYS A 2 -6.46 -29.73 6.21
N LYS A 3 -6.92 -29.92 4.97
CA LYS A 3 -6.42 -29.19 3.79
C LYS A 3 -6.55 -27.69 4.07
N ILE A 4 -5.41 -27.01 4.22
CA ILE A 4 -5.35 -25.54 4.25
C ILE A 4 -5.76 -25.08 2.85
N VAL A 5 -7.03 -24.75 2.68
CA VAL A 5 -7.52 -24.07 1.48
C VAL A 5 -6.91 -22.67 1.51
N ILE A 6 -5.83 -22.47 0.76
CA ILE A 6 -5.30 -21.13 0.49
C ILE A 6 -6.39 -20.41 -0.29
N GLN A 7 -7.24 -19.64 0.39
CA GLN A 7 -8.15 -18.71 -0.26
C GLN A 7 -7.28 -17.77 -1.10
N LYS A 8 -7.31 -17.96 -2.42
CA LYS A 8 -6.77 -17.01 -3.39
C LYS A 8 -7.37 -15.67 -3.01
N ILE A 9 -6.55 -14.72 -2.55
CA ILE A 9 -7.02 -13.38 -2.18
C ILE A 9 -7.44 -12.70 -3.49
N THR A 10 -8.66 -12.99 -3.92
CA THR A 10 -9.43 -12.19 -4.85
C THR A 10 -9.89 -10.99 -4.04
N LEU A 11 -9.07 -9.94 -3.94
CA LEU A 11 -9.69 -8.62 -3.82
C LEU A 11 -10.59 -8.55 -5.07
N LYS A 12 -11.91 -8.45 -4.90
CA LYS A 12 -12.89 -8.42 -6.00
C LYS A 12 -12.56 -7.38 -7.09
N ASN A 13 -11.64 -6.45 -6.80
CA ASN A 13 -11.12 -5.42 -7.72
C ASN A 13 -9.62 -5.54 -8.03
N SER A 14 -8.94 -6.66 -7.76
CA SER A 14 -7.50 -6.85 -8.06
C SER A 14 -7.18 -7.76 -9.25
N TYR A 15 -8.17 -8.03 -10.11
CA TYR A 15 -7.87 -8.30 -11.52
C TYR A 15 -7.43 -6.98 -12.20
N PHE A 16 -6.35 -6.39 -11.72
CA PHE A 16 -5.84 -5.11 -12.24
C PHE A 16 -4.99 -5.27 -13.51
N PHE A 17 -4.74 -6.51 -13.94
CA PHE A 17 -4.00 -6.81 -15.18
C PHE A 17 -4.87 -6.99 -16.42
N TYR A 18 -6.21 -7.00 -16.32
CA TYR A 18 -7.08 -7.24 -17.47
C TYR A 18 -8.42 -6.52 -17.35
N THR A 19 -8.42 -5.21 -17.04
CA THR A 19 -9.59 -4.42 -17.42
C THR A 19 -9.65 -4.45 -18.96
N LYS A 20 -10.75 -4.94 -19.55
CA LYS A 20 -11.02 -4.83 -21.00
C LYS A 20 -10.99 -3.38 -21.51
N ASN A 21 -10.93 -2.41 -20.59
CA ASN A 21 -10.82 -1.00 -20.88
C ASN A 21 -9.52 -0.69 -21.64
N PRO A 22 -9.62 -0.05 -22.82
CA PRO A 22 -8.45 0.30 -23.63
C PRO A 22 -7.58 1.37 -22.98
N LYS A 23 -8.17 2.20 -22.09
CA LYS A 23 -7.49 3.26 -21.36
C LYS A 23 -7.66 3.08 -19.86
N VAL A 24 -6.66 3.56 -19.12
CA VAL A 24 -6.65 3.57 -17.66
C VAL A 24 -6.23 4.94 -17.14
N LYS A 25 -6.83 5.34 -16.03
CA LYS A 25 -6.49 6.61 -15.39
C LYS A 25 -5.07 6.56 -14.83
N LEU A 26 -4.24 7.48 -15.27
CA LEU A 26 -2.86 7.65 -14.85
C LEU A 26 -2.47 9.11 -15.07
N LEU A 27 -2.01 9.79 -14.01
CA LEU A 27 -1.60 11.18 -14.09
C LEU A 27 -0.12 11.26 -14.47
N PHE A 28 0.22 11.85 -15.61
CA PHE A 28 1.61 12.04 -16.02
C PHE A 28 1.75 13.33 -16.83
N LYS A 29 2.98 13.82 -17.00
CA LYS A 29 3.29 14.96 -17.84
C LYS A 29 4.11 14.54 -19.05
N LYS A 30 3.79 15.08 -20.23
CA LYS A 30 4.67 15.05 -21.41
C LYS A 30 4.90 16.50 -21.80
N ASN A 31 6.17 16.90 -21.95
CA ASN A 31 6.55 18.30 -22.10
C ASN A 31 5.93 19.16 -20.97
N THR A 32 5.11 20.15 -21.31
CA THR A 32 4.39 21.04 -20.37
C THR A 32 2.98 20.57 -20.04
N GLU A 33 2.45 19.60 -20.79
CA GLU A 33 1.05 19.18 -20.69
C GLU A 33 0.85 18.04 -19.68
N THR A 34 -0.30 18.09 -18.99
CA THR A 34 -0.68 17.07 -17.99
C THR A 34 -1.79 16.19 -18.54
N PHE A 35 -1.52 14.89 -18.58
CA PHE A 35 -2.44 13.86 -19.05
C PHE A 35 -2.97 13.04 -17.87
N LYS A 36 -4.21 12.58 -17.96
CA LYS A 36 -4.87 11.78 -16.91
C LYS A 36 -5.18 10.34 -17.33
N GLU A 37 -4.86 9.96 -18.56
CA GLU A 37 -5.14 8.63 -19.10
C GLU A 37 -3.98 8.13 -19.96
N ILE A 38 -3.72 6.84 -19.89
CA ILE A 38 -2.77 6.12 -20.73
C ILE A 38 -3.46 4.90 -21.33
N ASP A 39 -3.02 4.48 -22.51
CA ASP A 39 -3.39 3.19 -23.07
C ASP A 39 -2.97 2.05 -22.12
N ASN A 40 -3.87 1.10 -21.89
CA ASN A 40 -3.65 -0.01 -20.98
C ASN A 40 -2.53 -0.95 -21.46
N LEU A 41 -2.39 -1.16 -22.78
CA LEU A 41 -1.31 -1.96 -23.37
C LEU A 41 0.04 -1.28 -23.16
N LYS A 42 0.11 0.05 -23.33
CA LYS A 42 1.33 0.81 -23.06
C LYS A 42 1.75 0.73 -21.59
N LYS A 43 0.80 0.95 -20.68
CA LYS A 43 1.05 0.78 -19.24
C LYS A 43 1.55 -0.63 -18.93
N LYS A 44 0.92 -1.66 -19.51
CA LYS A 44 1.32 -3.06 -19.33
C LYS A 44 2.76 -3.28 -19.79
N LYS A 45 3.13 -2.81 -20.98
CA LYS A 45 4.50 -2.91 -21.52
C LYS A 45 5.53 -2.35 -20.54
N ILE A 46 5.28 -1.14 -20.00
CA ILE A 46 6.17 -0.50 -19.02
C ILE A 46 6.30 -1.35 -17.75
N ILE A 47 5.18 -1.86 -17.22
CA ILE A 47 5.18 -2.71 -16.01
C ILE A 47 5.92 -4.02 -16.25
N ASP A 48 5.73 -4.65 -17.41
CA ASP A 48 6.37 -5.91 -17.77
C ASP A 48 7.90 -5.74 -17.89
N GLU A 49 8.37 -4.65 -18.50
CA GLU A 49 9.80 -4.33 -18.58
C GLU A 49 10.41 -4.06 -17.19
N LEU A 50 9.72 -3.27 -16.35
CA LEU A 50 10.15 -3.02 -14.98
C LEU A 50 10.23 -4.32 -14.16
N ASN A 51 9.22 -5.19 -14.26
CA ASN A 51 9.20 -6.46 -13.54
C ASN A 51 10.31 -7.39 -14.01
N ARG A 52 10.56 -7.48 -15.32
CA ARG A 52 11.68 -8.28 -15.85
C ARG A 52 13.02 -7.82 -15.28
N PHE A 53 13.21 -6.51 -15.12
CA PHE A 53 14.39 -5.96 -14.47
C PHE A 53 14.44 -6.35 -12.99
N PHE A 54 13.36 -6.14 -12.23
CA PHE A 54 13.34 -6.41 -10.79
C PHE A 54 13.46 -7.90 -10.43
N ASP A 55 12.85 -8.78 -11.23
CA ASP A 55 12.86 -10.24 -11.02
C ASP A 55 14.28 -10.82 -10.99
N LEU A 56 15.27 -10.12 -11.58
CA LEU A 56 16.68 -10.54 -11.59
C LEU A 56 17.43 -10.25 -10.29
N PHE A 57 16.96 -9.30 -9.46
CA PHE A 57 17.78 -8.75 -8.38
C PHE A 57 17.07 -8.69 -7.02
N VAL A 58 15.73 -8.69 -7.00
CA VAL A 58 14.96 -8.37 -5.77
C VAL A 58 13.61 -9.11 -5.73
N ASP A 59 13.17 -9.50 -4.53
CA ASP A 59 11.79 -9.95 -4.27
C ASP A 59 10.83 -8.74 -4.32
N PHE A 60 10.56 -8.28 -5.53
CA PHE A 60 9.69 -7.15 -5.80
C PHE A 60 9.04 -7.29 -7.16
N ARG A 61 7.70 -7.22 -7.19
CA ARG A 61 6.94 -7.22 -8.42
C ARG A 61 5.89 -6.12 -8.40
N ILE A 62 5.93 -5.25 -9.40
CA ILE A 62 4.85 -4.29 -9.68
C ILE A 62 3.65 -5.06 -10.18
N VAL A 63 2.52 -4.86 -9.50
CA VAL A 63 1.24 -5.43 -9.87
C VAL A 63 0.44 -4.46 -10.73
N THR A 64 0.40 -3.17 -10.39
CA THR A 64 -0.31 -2.20 -11.21
C THR A 64 0.07 -0.78 -10.82
N ILE A 65 -0.19 0.16 -11.72
CA ILE A 65 -0.07 1.59 -11.48
C ILE A 65 -1.36 2.24 -11.95
N PHE A 66 -1.94 3.11 -11.12
CA PHE A 66 -3.18 3.82 -11.44
C PHE A 66 -3.28 5.15 -10.70
N PHE A 67 -4.08 6.07 -11.22
CA PHE A 67 -4.42 7.30 -10.52
C PHE A 67 -5.56 7.09 -9.52
N SER A 68 -5.36 7.49 -8.26
CA SER A 68 -6.38 7.45 -7.23
C SER A 68 -6.99 8.83 -7.02
N ASN A 69 -8.24 9.00 -7.43
CA ASN A 69 -8.98 10.26 -7.25
C ASN A 69 -9.04 10.70 -5.79
N SER A 70 -9.27 9.77 -4.86
CA SER A 70 -9.43 10.08 -3.43
C SER A 70 -8.12 10.51 -2.75
N GLN A 71 -6.97 10.28 -3.38
CA GLN A 71 -5.66 10.67 -2.88
C GLN A 71 -4.97 11.69 -3.79
N ASN A 72 -5.60 12.06 -4.91
CA ASN A 72 -5.07 12.93 -5.96
C ASN A 72 -3.61 12.61 -6.35
N LYS A 73 -3.27 11.32 -6.46
CA LYS A 73 -1.92 10.86 -6.82
C LYS A 73 -1.95 9.50 -7.50
N ASN A 74 -0.88 9.16 -8.22
CA ASN A 74 -0.72 7.79 -8.71
C ASN A 74 -0.23 6.86 -7.60
N ILE A 75 -0.75 5.65 -7.63
CA ILE A 75 -0.44 4.59 -6.70
C ILE A 75 0.12 3.42 -7.51
N CYS A 76 1.29 2.94 -7.10
CA CYS A 76 1.92 1.77 -7.66
C CYS A 76 1.82 0.64 -6.63
N PHE A 77 0.99 -0.35 -6.93
CA PHE A 77 0.90 -1.55 -6.11
C PHE A 77 2.04 -2.49 -6.44
N TYR A 78 2.70 -2.98 -5.40
CA TYR A 78 3.73 -3.99 -5.50
C TYR A 78 3.43 -5.19 -4.61
N LYS A 79 4.09 -6.29 -4.91
CA LYS A 79 4.10 -7.52 -4.13
C LYS A 79 5.55 -7.85 -3.78
N SER A 80 5.76 -8.16 -2.50
CA SER A 80 7.02 -8.60 -1.89
C SER A 80 6.70 -9.30 -0.57
N ASN A 81 7.65 -10.04 -0.02
CA ASN A 81 7.49 -10.74 1.26
C ASN A 81 7.54 -9.80 2.47
N SER A 82 8.29 -8.69 2.37
CA SER A 82 8.45 -7.67 3.41
C SER A 82 8.00 -6.28 2.92
N PHE A 83 7.69 -5.36 3.84
CA PHE A 83 7.45 -3.97 3.47
C PHE A 83 8.78 -3.29 3.15
N LEU A 84 8.84 -2.55 2.05
CA LEU A 84 10.02 -1.75 1.73
C LEU A 84 10.17 -0.58 2.71
N ASN A 85 11.40 -0.32 3.15
CA ASN A 85 11.70 0.88 3.95
C ASN A 85 11.66 2.15 3.07
N LYS A 86 11.76 3.33 3.70
CA LYS A 86 11.65 4.62 3.02
C LYS A 86 12.69 4.81 1.91
N ASN A 87 13.97 4.50 2.19
CA ASN A 87 15.07 4.70 1.24
C ASN A 87 14.93 3.76 0.04
N THR A 88 14.63 2.49 0.31
CA THR A 88 14.35 1.51 -0.73
C THR A 88 13.19 1.99 -1.61
N LYS A 89 12.07 2.43 -1.02
CA LYS A 89 10.95 2.97 -1.82
C LYS A 89 11.35 4.13 -2.73
N ILE A 90 12.20 5.05 -2.25
CA ILE A 90 12.69 6.17 -3.08
C ILE A 90 13.45 5.66 -4.31
N VAL A 91 14.34 4.68 -4.13
CA VAL A 91 15.09 4.05 -5.22
C VAL A 91 14.14 3.43 -6.26
N PHE A 92 13.19 2.60 -5.82
CA PHE A 92 12.22 1.97 -6.71
C PHE A 92 11.34 3.01 -7.44
N VAL A 93 10.90 4.06 -6.74
CA VAL A 93 10.14 5.15 -7.36
C VAL A 93 10.95 5.86 -8.45
N ASN A 94 12.21 6.18 -8.19
CA ASN A 94 13.08 6.83 -9.18
C ASN A 94 13.32 5.92 -10.39
N PHE A 95 13.47 4.62 -10.16
CA PHE A 95 13.62 3.65 -11.24
C PHE A 95 12.36 3.57 -12.12
N ILE A 96 11.17 3.52 -11.51
CA ILE A 96 9.89 3.56 -12.23
C ILE A 96 9.78 4.85 -13.05
N LYS A 97 10.11 6.00 -12.46
CA LYS A 97 10.11 7.31 -13.14
C LYS A 97 11.01 7.31 -14.38
N TYR A 98 12.22 6.76 -14.23
CA TYR A 98 13.18 6.67 -15.32
C TYR A 98 12.64 5.83 -16.50
N TYR A 99 12.04 4.66 -16.24
CA TYR A 99 11.47 3.83 -17.30
C TYR A 99 10.27 4.47 -18.00
N PHE A 100 9.38 5.14 -17.25
CA PHE A 100 8.30 5.93 -17.85
C PHE A 100 8.83 7.04 -18.76
N PHE A 101 9.90 7.72 -18.35
CA PHE A 101 10.53 8.73 -19.18
C PHE A 101 11.21 8.13 -20.43
N ARG A 102 11.93 7.01 -20.29
CA ARG A 102 12.62 6.36 -21.41
C ARG A 102 11.66 5.84 -22.48
N ILE A 103 10.58 5.17 -22.07
CA ILE A 103 9.65 4.50 -22.98
C ILE A 103 8.63 5.48 -23.57
N GLU A 104 8.05 6.36 -22.74
CA GLU A 104 6.93 7.20 -23.13
C GLU A 104 7.25 8.71 -23.18
N LYS A 105 8.48 9.12 -22.85
CA LYS A 105 8.85 10.53 -22.64
C LYS A 105 7.91 11.20 -21.62
N ALA A 106 7.47 10.43 -20.64
CA ALA A 106 6.49 10.84 -19.64
C ALA A 106 7.11 10.96 -18.25
N TYR A 107 6.83 12.07 -17.57
CA TYR A 107 7.14 12.27 -16.17
C TYR A 107 5.96 11.84 -15.30
N ILE A 108 6.20 10.91 -14.40
CA ILE A 108 5.19 10.40 -13.48
C ILE A 108 5.63 10.61 -12.03
N ASN A 109 4.70 10.76 -11.11
CA ASN A 109 4.98 10.61 -9.69
C ASN A 109 4.10 9.49 -9.12
N VAL A 110 4.68 8.57 -8.36
CA VAL A 110 3.98 7.39 -7.84
C VAL A 110 4.27 7.18 -6.36
N GLU A 111 3.26 6.73 -5.61
CA GLU A 111 3.40 6.25 -4.24
C GLU A 111 3.35 4.71 -4.23
N LEU A 112 4.36 4.08 -3.62
CA LEU A 112 4.46 2.61 -3.53
C LEU A 112 3.66 2.04 -2.36
N SER A 113 2.91 0.97 -2.64
CA SER A 113 2.08 0.29 -1.65
C SER A 113 1.97 -1.24 -1.84
N ASN A 114 2.18 -1.99 -0.77
CA ASN A 114 1.99 -3.44 -0.70
C ASN A 114 0.66 -3.78 -0.03
N ILE A 115 -0.42 -3.70 -0.80
CA ILE A 115 -1.75 -4.08 -0.33
C ILE A 115 -1.83 -5.57 0.05
N TYR A 116 -1.03 -6.43 -0.58
CA TYR A 116 -1.04 -7.88 -0.33
C TYR A 116 -0.57 -8.23 1.08
N LYS A 117 0.55 -7.67 1.52
CA LYS A 117 1.06 -7.87 2.88
C LYS A 117 0.08 -7.30 3.92
N THR A 118 -0.50 -6.13 3.64
CA THR A 118 -1.56 -5.54 4.47
C THR A 118 -2.79 -6.44 4.61
N HIS A 119 -3.18 -7.16 3.55
CA HIS A 119 -4.24 -8.15 3.62
C HIS A 119 -3.84 -9.36 4.47
N LYS A 120 -2.62 -9.90 4.31
CA LYS A 120 -2.09 -10.99 5.14
C LYS A 120 -2.08 -10.60 6.63
N ASN A 121 -1.63 -9.40 6.96
CA ASN A 121 -1.66 -8.89 8.34
C ASN A 121 -3.08 -8.79 8.90
N GLY A 122 -4.07 -8.48 8.06
CA GLY A 122 -5.48 -8.49 8.45
C GLY A 122 -6.00 -9.87 8.86
N ILE A 123 -5.54 -10.94 8.20
CA ILE A 123 -5.92 -12.32 8.54
C ILE A 123 -5.35 -12.69 9.92
N ASN A 124 -4.13 -12.26 10.22
CA ASN A 124 -3.45 -12.52 11.49
C ASN A 124 -3.89 -11.59 12.64
N PHE A 125 -4.92 -10.76 12.43
CA PHE A 125 -5.41 -9.83 13.45
C PHE A 125 -6.10 -10.58 14.60
N SER A 126 -5.72 -10.27 15.84
CA SER A 126 -6.26 -10.87 17.06
C SER A 126 -6.55 -9.79 18.11
N ILE A 127 -7.76 -9.83 18.69
CA ILE A 127 -8.17 -8.92 19.77
C ILE A 127 -7.30 -9.11 21.03
N PRO A 128 -7.01 -10.34 21.49
CA PRO A 128 -6.04 -10.56 22.56
C PRO A 128 -4.70 -9.85 22.36
N ILE A 129 -4.11 -9.92 21.16
CA ILE A 129 -2.84 -9.24 20.85
C ILE A 129 -3.02 -7.71 20.96
N LEU A 130 -4.13 -7.17 20.45
CA LEU A 130 -4.42 -5.74 20.54
C LEU A 130 -4.59 -5.28 21.99
N LYS A 131 -5.26 -6.08 22.84
CA LYS A 131 -5.40 -5.82 24.29
C LYS A 131 -4.04 -5.68 24.97
N GLU A 132 -3.12 -6.61 24.69
CA GLU A 132 -1.77 -6.58 25.24
C GLU A 132 -1.00 -5.32 24.83
N ILE A 133 -1.11 -4.92 23.56
CA ILE A 133 -0.45 -3.69 23.07
C ILE A 133 -1.04 -2.45 23.76
N VAL A 134 -2.36 -2.38 23.89
CA VAL A 134 -3.05 -1.28 24.59
C VAL A 134 -2.62 -1.21 26.05
N ARG A 135 -2.61 -2.35 26.75
CA ARG A 135 -2.15 -2.44 28.14
C ARG A 135 -0.72 -1.94 28.29
N LYS A 136 0.19 -2.37 27.39
CA LYS A 136 1.58 -1.89 27.38
C LYS A 136 1.65 -0.38 27.25
N VAL A 137 0.94 0.22 26.29
CA VAL A 137 0.89 1.67 26.08
C VAL A 137 0.40 2.42 27.32
N LEU A 138 -0.61 1.90 28.02
CA LEU A 138 -1.15 2.52 29.24
C LEU A 138 -0.15 2.46 30.41
N ILE A 139 0.52 1.32 30.58
CA ILE A 139 1.50 1.12 31.67
C ILE A 139 2.77 1.94 31.42
N SER A 140 3.32 1.87 30.21
CA SER A 140 4.55 2.57 29.87
C SER A 140 4.36 4.07 29.62
N LYS A 141 3.11 4.52 29.41
CA LYS A 141 2.77 5.88 28.99
C LYS A 141 3.48 6.31 27.69
N THR A 142 3.77 5.35 26.81
CA THR A 142 4.48 5.59 25.54
C THR A 142 3.55 5.50 24.32
N GLU A 143 4.13 5.27 23.14
CA GLU A 143 3.43 5.04 21.89
C GLU A 143 3.73 3.65 21.32
N ALA A 144 2.78 3.10 20.57
CA ALA A 144 2.95 1.85 19.84
C ALA A 144 2.47 2.01 18.40
N GLU A 145 3.25 1.51 17.44
CA GLU A 145 2.88 1.45 16.03
C GLU A 145 2.43 0.03 15.68
N LEU A 146 1.18 -0.10 15.25
CA LEU A 146 0.63 -1.35 14.77
C LEU A 146 1.08 -1.61 13.33
N GLN A 147 1.12 -2.88 12.95
CA GLN A 147 1.40 -3.26 11.57
C GLN A 147 0.32 -2.68 10.62
N PRO A 148 0.63 -2.50 9.32
CA PRO A 148 -0.37 -2.08 8.34
C PRO A 148 -1.52 -3.07 8.25
N HIS A 149 -2.75 -2.55 8.29
CA HIS A 149 -3.97 -3.33 8.15
C HIS A 149 -4.93 -2.72 7.12
N THR A 150 -5.81 -3.55 6.56
CA THR A 150 -6.83 -3.07 5.60
C THR A 150 -7.78 -2.10 6.28
N LYS A 151 -8.49 -1.27 5.49
CA LYS A 151 -9.48 -0.29 6.02
C LYS A 151 -10.49 -0.96 6.97
N LYS A 152 -10.95 -2.18 6.64
CA LYS A 152 -11.89 -2.96 7.46
C LYS A 152 -11.32 -3.25 8.86
N TYR A 153 -10.09 -3.76 8.95
CA TYR A 153 -9.47 -4.09 10.23
C TYR A 153 -9.04 -2.84 11.00
N ARG A 154 -8.58 -1.79 10.30
CA ARG A 154 -8.29 -0.50 10.94
C ARG A 154 -9.52 0.10 11.62
N LYS A 155 -10.70 -0.01 11.00
CA LYS A 155 -11.96 0.40 11.63
C LYS A 155 -12.24 -0.37 12.92
N LYS A 156 -12.09 -1.70 12.90
CA LYS A 156 -12.25 -2.56 14.09
C LYS A 156 -11.27 -2.21 15.21
N ILE A 157 -9.99 -1.97 14.88
CA ILE A 157 -8.98 -1.54 15.84
C ILE A 157 -9.39 -0.21 16.47
N ASN A 158 -9.83 0.75 15.65
CA ASN A 158 -10.25 2.06 16.16
C ASN A 158 -11.45 1.92 17.11
N GLU A 159 -12.48 1.17 16.72
CA GLU A 159 -13.66 0.91 17.57
C GLU A 159 -13.29 0.26 18.91
N PHE A 160 -12.32 -0.66 18.90
CA PHE A 160 -11.82 -1.28 20.12
C PHE A 160 -11.08 -0.27 21.02
N VAL A 161 -10.17 0.52 20.44
CA VAL A 161 -9.32 1.45 21.19
C VAL A 161 -10.08 2.69 21.68
N MET A 162 -11.14 3.11 20.98
CA MET A 162 -11.95 4.27 21.38
C MET A 162 -12.58 4.14 22.77
N LYS A 163 -12.65 2.92 23.33
CA LYS A 163 -13.11 2.68 24.70
C LYS A 163 -12.14 3.22 25.77
N TYR A 164 -10.90 3.51 25.39
CA TYR A 164 -9.84 3.97 26.29
C TYR A 164 -9.61 5.48 26.12
N LYS A 165 -10.08 6.28 27.09
CA LYS A 165 -9.97 7.76 27.05
C LYS A 165 -8.53 8.27 27.00
N ASN A 166 -7.61 7.53 27.63
CA ASN A 166 -6.18 7.84 27.70
C ASN A 166 -5.38 7.43 26.45
N ILE A 167 -6.03 7.02 25.35
CA ILE A 167 -5.33 6.67 24.12
C ILE A 167 -5.82 7.54 22.97
N LYS A 168 -4.87 8.25 22.34
CA LYS A 168 -5.07 8.94 21.07
C LYS A 168 -4.65 8.03 19.92
N ILE A 169 -5.54 7.90 18.94
CA ILE A 169 -5.29 7.14 17.72
C ILE A 169 -4.81 8.10 16.62
N LYS A 170 -3.69 7.78 15.97
CA LYS A 170 -3.22 8.43 14.74
C LYS A 170 -3.10 7.39 13.62
N SER A 171 -3.24 7.81 12.36
CA SER A 171 -3.02 6.93 11.20
C SER A 171 -2.02 7.55 10.23
N ASN A 172 -0.90 6.88 9.99
CA ASN A 172 0.22 7.34 9.16
C ASN A 172 0.53 6.34 8.04
N GLY A 173 1.27 6.78 7.02
CA GLY A 173 1.77 5.93 5.93
C GLY A 173 0.94 5.96 4.64
N PRO A 174 1.48 5.34 3.57
CA PRO A 174 0.93 5.43 2.22
C PRO A 174 -0.38 4.65 2.08
N PHE A 175 -1.12 4.94 1.01
CA PHE A 175 -2.37 4.25 0.71
C PHE A 175 -2.14 2.74 0.65
N GLY A 176 -2.92 1.93 1.37
CA GLY A 176 -2.75 0.46 1.37
C GLY A 176 -1.65 -0.09 2.30
N GLU A 177 -0.77 0.74 2.86
CA GLU A 177 0.13 0.36 3.98
C GLU A 177 -0.05 1.26 5.20
N ARG A 178 -1.19 1.93 5.28
CA ARG A 178 -1.48 2.85 6.37
C ARG A 178 -1.52 2.10 7.69
N LYS A 179 -0.75 2.57 8.67
CA LYS A 179 -0.63 2.01 10.01
C LYS A 179 -1.48 2.79 11.00
N ILE A 180 -1.70 2.19 12.16
CA ILE A 180 -2.32 2.84 13.31
C ILE A 180 -1.25 3.03 14.36
N LYS A 181 -1.15 4.25 14.88
CA LYS A 181 -0.27 4.62 15.98
C LYS A 181 -1.15 4.92 17.20
N LEU A 182 -0.92 4.18 18.27
CA LEU A 182 -1.53 4.38 19.58
C LEU A 182 -0.60 5.26 20.40
N VAL A 183 -1.12 6.34 20.97
CA VAL A 183 -0.32 7.30 21.75
C VAL A 183 -1.01 7.52 23.08
N TYR A 184 -0.31 7.31 24.19
CA TYR A 184 -0.83 7.65 25.51
C TYR A 184 -1.17 9.15 25.60
N LYS A 185 -2.28 9.46 26.25
CA LYS A 185 -2.74 10.80 26.55
C LYS A 185 -3.08 10.86 28.05
N PRO A 186 -2.41 11.73 28.83
CA PRO A 186 -2.77 11.92 30.23
C PRO A 186 -4.19 12.49 30.36
N ASP A 187 -4.87 12.17 31.46
CA ASP A 187 -6.12 12.81 31.80
C ASP A 187 -5.90 14.30 32.05
N LYS A 188 -6.88 15.10 31.64
CA LYS A 188 -6.93 16.53 31.94
C LYS A 188 -7.60 16.74 33.29
#